data_AF-A0A841BDQ5-F1
#
_entry.id   AF-A0A841BDQ5-F1
#
_cell.length_a   1.000
_cell.length_b   1.000
_cell.length_c   1.000
_cell.angle_alpha   90.00
_cell.angle_beta   90.00
_cell.angle_gamma   90.00
#
_symmetry.space_group_name_H-M   'P 1'
#
loop_
_entity.id
_entity.type
_entity.pdbx_description
1 polymer ?
#
loop_
_entity_poly.entity_id
_entity_poly.type
_entity_poly.pdbx_seq_one_letter_code
_entity_poly.pdbx_strand_id
1 'polypeptide(L)'
;MPRLGVISRIKGADQPRSEHLQVDRPNRYLPSAMLFFENGYASLDRFGQWYSDLTDLDASPEIRGAARAATITTEAAAIAEVGRIWADSGHVDPSDQYYVFFGSHDADDDRAERAELLQLIGFLDLQRVDAPAGAAGGEVWVRTDPRLDAESARWS
;
A
#
# COMPACT_ATOMS: atom_id res chain seq x y z
N MET A 1 -17.31 13.74 10.90
CA MET A 1 -16.34 12.73 10.44
C MET A 1 -16.94 12.02 9.24
N PRO A 2 -16.32 12.04 8.05
CA PRO A 2 -16.77 11.13 7.00
C PRO A 2 -16.57 9.72 7.57
N ARG A 3 -17.64 8.92 7.60
CA ARG A 3 -17.54 7.53 8.04
C ARG A 3 -16.60 6.82 7.06
N LEU A 4 -15.46 6.37 7.58
CA LEU A 4 -14.54 5.46 6.90
C LEU A 4 -15.33 4.23 6.46
N GLY A 5 -15.13 3.81 5.21
CA GLY A 5 -15.81 2.63 4.68
C GLY A 5 -15.17 1.38 5.23
N VAL A 6 -15.96 0.35 5.52
CA VAL A 6 -15.44 -0.96 5.89
C VAL A 6 -16.03 -1.97 4.93
N ILE A 7 -15.16 -2.73 4.27
CA ILE A 7 -15.53 -3.92 3.51
C ILE A 7 -15.31 -5.11 4.42
N SER A 8 -16.31 -5.98 4.55
CA SER A 8 -16.21 -7.20 5.35
C SER A 8 -16.38 -8.42 4.46
N ARG A 9 -15.62 -9.48 4.72
CA ARG A 9 -15.79 -10.79 4.09
C ARG A 9 -15.92 -11.87 5.15
N ILE A 10 -16.64 -12.93 4.83
CA ILE A 10 -16.77 -14.10 5.69
C ILE A 10 -16.08 -15.27 5.00
N LYS A 11 -15.14 -15.92 5.69
CA LYS A 11 -14.45 -17.13 5.23
C LYS A 11 -14.90 -18.34 6.03
N GLY A 12 -15.00 -19.49 5.36
CA GLY A 12 -15.35 -20.77 5.98
C GLY A 12 -16.86 -21.00 6.05
N ALA A 13 -17.27 -22.25 5.80
CA ALA A 13 -18.69 -22.66 5.81
C ALA A 13 -19.15 -23.07 7.22
N ASP A 14 -18.38 -23.93 7.92
CA ASP A 14 -18.78 -24.48 9.24
C ASP A 14 -18.35 -23.62 10.44
N GLN A 15 -17.31 -22.79 10.28
CA GLN A 15 -16.85 -21.83 11.28
C GLN A 15 -16.57 -20.50 10.59
N PRO A 16 -17.62 -19.71 10.31
CA PRO A 16 -17.47 -18.44 9.60
C PRO A 16 -16.57 -17.50 10.41
N ARG A 17 -15.50 -17.03 9.77
CA ARG A 17 -14.60 -16.00 10.30
C ARG A 17 -14.78 -14.74 9.48
N SER A 18 -15.08 -13.64 10.16
CA SER A 18 -15.13 -12.33 9.54
C SER A 18 -13.73 -11.76 9.39
N GLU A 19 -13.48 -11.13 8.27
CA GLU A 19 -12.31 -10.31 8.03
C GLU A 19 -12.76 -8.94 7.51
N HIS A 20 -12.04 -7.89 7.89
CA HIS A 20 -12.41 -6.51 7.66
C HIS A 20 -11.27 -5.73 7.00
N LEU A 21 -11.62 -4.97 5.98
CA LEU A 21 -10.71 -4.10 5.23
C LEU A 21 -11.24 -2.67 5.34
N GLN A 22 -10.34 -1.75 5.70
CA GLN A 22 -10.68 -0.33 5.75
C GLN A 22 -10.53 0.31 4.38
N VAL A 23 -11.56 1.04 3.97
CA VAL A 23 -11.53 1.94 2.82
C VAL A 23 -11.27 3.33 3.38
N ASP A 24 -10.00 3.69 3.40
CA ASP A 24 -9.48 4.94 3.95
C ASP A 24 -9.77 6.16 3.08
N ARG A 25 -10.23 5.96 1.83
CA ARG A 25 -10.50 7.03 0.88
C ARG A 25 -11.84 6.96 0.17
N PRO A 26 -12.54 8.09 0.01
CA PRO A 26 -13.76 8.17 -0.79
C PRO A 26 -13.56 7.78 -2.27
N ASN A 27 -12.41 8.09 -2.86
CA ASN A 27 -12.14 7.76 -4.28
C ASN A 27 -11.87 6.27 -4.50
N ARG A 28 -11.65 5.47 -3.44
CA ARG A 28 -11.44 4.02 -3.53
C ARG A 28 -12.75 3.24 -3.60
N TYR A 29 -13.90 3.80 -3.19
CA TYR A 29 -15.18 3.07 -3.19
C TYR A 29 -15.58 2.49 -4.56
N LEU A 30 -15.56 3.32 -5.61
CA LEU A 30 -15.97 2.88 -6.94
C LEU A 30 -14.97 1.89 -7.56
N PRO A 31 -13.64 2.14 -7.54
CA PRO A 31 -12.64 1.15 -7.94
C PRO A 31 -12.75 -0.17 -7.17
N SER A 32 -12.95 -0.14 -5.85
CA SER A 32 -13.14 -1.35 -5.05
C SER A 32 -14.38 -2.12 -5.46
N ALA A 33 -15.51 -1.44 -5.71
CA ALA A 33 -16.71 -2.11 -6.21
C ALA A 33 -16.48 -2.78 -7.57
N MET A 34 -15.81 -2.09 -8.51
CA MET A 34 -15.49 -2.64 -9.83
C MET A 34 -14.60 -3.89 -9.72
N LEU A 35 -13.50 -3.81 -8.96
CA LEU A 35 -12.58 -4.93 -8.77
C LEU A 35 -13.25 -6.13 -8.08
N PHE A 36 -14.17 -5.87 -7.15
CA PHE A 36 -14.97 -6.93 -6.55
C PHE A 36 -15.87 -7.62 -7.59
N PHE A 37 -16.48 -6.88 -8.51
CA PHE A 37 -17.28 -7.50 -9.57
C PHE A 37 -16.45 -8.32 -10.56
N GLU A 38 -15.19 -7.95 -10.79
CA GLU A 38 -14.30 -8.64 -11.72
C GLU A 38 -13.78 -9.98 -11.17
N ASN A 39 -13.38 -10.04 -9.88
CA ASN A 39 -12.72 -11.22 -9.33
C ASN A 39 -13.00 -11.48 -7.84
N GLY A 40 -14.08 -10.89 -7.32
CA GLY A 40 -14.48 -11.03 -5.92
C GLY A 40 -13.46 -10.46 -4.94
N TYR A 41 -13.39 -11.06 -3.76
CA TYR A 41 -12.55 -10.57 -2.66
C TYR A 41 -11.03 -10.63 -2.93
N ALA A 42 -10.58 -11.46 -3.87
CA ALA A 42 -9.16 -11.60 -4.17
C ALA A 42 -8.58 -10.30 -4.75
N SER A 43 -9.31 -9.62 -5.63
CA SER A 43 -8.86 -8.32 -6.18
C SER A 43 -8.87 -7.19 -5.15
N LEU A 44 -9.53 -7.37 -4.01
CA LEU A 44 -9.54 -6.38 -2.94
C LEU A 44 -8.32 -6.48 -2.01
N ASP A 45 -7.56 -7.59 -2.07
CA ASP A 45 -6.34 -7.76 -1.27
C ASP A 45 -5.28 -6.69 -1.59
N ARG A 46 -5.38 -6.00 -2.75
CA ARG A 46 -4.49 -4.89 -3.13
C ARG A 46 -4.70 -3.61 -2.32
N PHE A 47 -5.86 -3.45 -1.66
CA PHE A 47 -6.18 -2.23 -0.90
C PHE A 47 -5.67 -2.26 0.54
N GLY A 48 -4.94 -3.31 0.92
CA GLY A 48 -4.26 -3.40 2.21
C GLY A 48 -4.59 -4.65 3.01
N GLN A 49 -4.30 -4.58 4.31
CA GLN A 49 -4.46 -5.70 5.23
C GLN A 49 -5.92 -5.98 5.58
N TRP A 50 -6.28 -7.25 5.58
CA TRP A 50 -7.51 -7.74 6.20
C TRP A 50 -7.28 -8.03 7.68
N TYR A 51 -8.13 -7.48 8.53
CA TYR A 51 -8.11 -7.65 9.98
C TYR A 51 -9.19 -8.60 10.43
N SER A 52 -8.89 -9.46 11.41
CA SER A 52 -9.89 -10.40 11.94
C SER A 52 -10.82 -9.75 12.96
N ASP A 53 -10.35 -8.71 13.64
CA ASP A 53 -11.12 -7.92 14.60
C ASP A 53 -11.36 -6.50 14.04
N LEU A 54 -12.57 -5.98 14.23
CA LEU A 54 -12.90 -4.60 13.86
C LEU A 54 -12.11 -3.58 14.69
N THR A 55 -11.74 -3.92 15.92
CA THR A 55 -10.97 -3.04 16.81
C THR A 55 -9.55 -2.79 16.31
N ASP A 56 -9.00 -3.67 15.48
CA ASP A 56 -7.71 -3.43 14.82
C ASP A 56 -7.80 -2.25 13.83
N LEU A 57 -9.00 -1.91 13.34
CA LEU A 57 -9.23 -0.74 12.50
C LEU A 57 -9.18 0.58 13.28
N ASP A 58 -9.32 0.55 14.60
CA ASP A 58 -9.25 1.75 15.46
C ASP A 58 -7.82 2.23 15.68
N ALA A 59 -6.81 1.40 15.34
CA ALA A 59 -5.41 1.80 15.39
C ALA A 59 -5.11 3.02 14.50
N SER A 60 -4.01 3.74 14.74
CA SER A 60 -3.62 4.81 13.82
C SER A 60 -3.22 4.23 12.46
N PRO A 61 -3.34 4.98 11.36
CA PRO A 61 -2.85 4.55 10.05
C PRO A 61 -1.40 4.06 10.10
N GLU A 62 -0.52 4.73 10.84
CA GLU A 62 0.89 4.36 10.98
C GLU A 62 1.06 3.01 11.67
N ILE A 63 0.29 2.74 12.72
CA ILE A 63 0.33 1.44 13.42
C ILE A 63 -0.13 0.34 12.48
N ARG A 64 -1.20 0.57 11.71
CA ARG A 64 -1.68 -0.39 10.71
C ARG A 64 -0.67 -0.67 9.61
N GLY A 65 -0.05 0.38 9.06
CA GLY A 65 0.99 0.24 8.04
C GLY A 65 2.22 -0.51 8.55
N ALA A 66 2.68 -0.20 9.77
CA ALA A 66 3.78 -0.92 10.40
C ALA A 66 3.44 -2.39 10.68
N ALA A 67 2.22 -2.67 11.15
CA ALA A 67 1.74 -4.04 11.36
C ALA A 67 1.70 -4.83 10.05
N ARG A 68 1.24 -4.22 8.96
CA ARG A 68 1.24 -4.83 7.63
C ARG A 68 2.67 -5.14 7.17
N ALA A 69 3.58 -4.18 7.24
CA ALA A 69 4.99 -4.40 6.89
C ALA A 69 5.61 -5.55 7.71
N ALA A 70 5.28 -5.66 9.00
CA ALA A 70 5.77 -6.73 9.87
C ALA A 70 5.30 -8.14 9.47
N THR A 71 4.22 -8.26 8.68
CA THR A 71 3.80 -9.57 8.12
C THR A 71 4.67 -10.04 6.96
N ILE A 72 5.45 -9.13 6.37
CA ILE A 72 6.31 -9.39 5.22
C ILE A 72 7.71 -9.71 5.72
N THR A 73 8.07 -10.99 5.65
CA THR A 73 9.31 -11.51 6.27
C THR A 73 10.37 -11.92 5.26
N THR A 74 10.08 -11.82 3.96
CA THR A 74 11.00 -12.21 2.89
C THR A 74 11.27 -11.03 1.97
N GLU A 75 12.50 -10.96 1.44
CA GLU A 75 12.92 -9.92 0.50
C GLU A 75 12.03 -9.91 -0.76
N ALA A 76 11.73 -11.08 -1.33
CA ALA A 76 10.88 -11.18 -2.51
C ALA A 76 9.46 -10.64 -2.27
N ALA A 77 8.87 -10.93 -1.11
CA ALA A 77 7.55 -10.39 -0.76
C ALA A 77 7.60 -8.87 -0.51
N ALA A 78 8.68 -8.37 0.10
CA ALA A 78 8.88 -6.94 0.31
C ALA A 78 9.05 -6.19 -1.02
N ILE A 79 9.83 -6.73 -1.97
CA ILE A 79 9.95 -6.14 -3.31
C ILE A 79 8.60 -6.10 -4.03
N ALA A 80 7.84 -7.21 -3.98
CA ALA A 80 6.52 -7.27 -4.60
C ALA A 80 5.54 -6.24 -4.00
N GLU A 81 5.56 -6.07 -2.68
CA GLU A 81 4.70 -5.10 -2.00
C GLU A 81 5.12 -3.65 -2.31
N VAL A 82 6.42 -3.33 -2.30
CA VAL A 82 6.93 -2.01 -2.73
C VAL A 82 6.48 -1.72 -4.17
N GLY A 83 6.59 -2.70 -5.05
CA GLY A 83 6.11 -2.61 -6.42
C GLY A 83 4.62 -2.30 -6.55
N ARG A 84 3.80 -3.00 -5.77
CA ARG A 84 2.35 -2.76 -5.72
C ARG A 84 2.04 -1.32 -5.27
N ILE A 85 2.68 -0.84 -4.20
CA ILE A 85 2.51 0.53 -3.70
C ILE A 85 2.93 1.55 -4.78
N TRP A 86 4.04 1.29 -5.47
CA TRP A 86 4.48 2.14 -6.57
C TRP A 86 3.48 2.14 -7.74
N ALA A 87 2.93 0.98 -8.13
CA ALA A 87 2.01 0.88 -9.25
C ALA A 87 0.68 1.65 -9.03
N ASP A 88 0.28 1.90 -7.79
CA ASP A 88 -0.97 2.60 -7.49
C ASP A 88 -0.89 4.12 -7.74
N SER A 89 0.28 4.75 -7.55
CA SER A 89 0.42 6.23 -7.68
C SER A 89 1.85 6.75 -7.92
N GLY A 90 2.78 5.85 -8.16
CA GLY A 90 4.18 6.14 -8.36
C GLY A 90 4.51 6.47 -9.81
N HIS A 91 5.66 7.10 -9.99
CA HIS A 91 6.27 7.33 -11.29
C HIS A 91 7.79 7.28 -11.16
N VAL A 92 8.48 7.20 -12.29
CA VAL A 92 9.92 7.41 -12.35
C VAL A 92 10.17 8.90 -12.58
N ASP A 93 11.11 9.48 -11.84
CA ASP A 93 11.46 10.89 -12.01
C ASP A 93 12.05 11.15 -13.41
N PRO A 94 12.02 12.39 -13.93
CA PRO A 94 12.53 12.69 -15.27
C PRO A 94 14.01 12.37 -15.53
N SER A 95 14.82 12.23 -14.47
CA SER A 95 16.23 11.85 -14.59
C SER A 95 16.48 10.34 -14.63
N ASP A 96 15.44 9.52 -14.44
CA ASP A 96 15.51 8.06 -14.41
C ASP A 96 16.39 7.52 -13.25
N GLN A 97 16.52 8.32 -12.18
CA GLN A 97 17.38 8.01 -11.03
C GLN A 97 16.57 7.66 -9.78
N TYR A 98 15.29 8.02 -9.75
CA TYR A 98 14.44 7.87 -8.58
C TYR A 98 13.07 7.29 -8.93
N TYR A 99 12.65 6.32 -8.12
CA TYR A 99 11.26 5.95 -7.96
C TYR A 99 10.59 6.93 -7.00
N VAL A 100 9.57 7.63 -7.51
CA VAL A 100 8.74 8.55 -6.74
C VAL A 100 7.43 7.86 -6.40
N PHE A 101 7.15 7.70 -5.12
CA PHE A 101 5.90 7.15 -4.60
C PHE A 101 4.98 8.28 -4.18
N PHE A 102 3.66 8.06 -4.28
CA PHE A 102 2.63 9.01 -3.85
C PHE A 102 2.72 10.37 -4.57
N GLY A 103 3.06 10.37 -5.86
CA GLY A 103 3.43 11.55 -6.67
C GLY A 103 2.39 12.68 -6.77
N SER A 104 1.15 12.47 -6.33
CA SER A 104 0.08 13.47 -6.37
C SER A 104 -0.60 13.69 -5.01
N HIS A 105 -0.02 13.16 -3.94
CA HIS A 105 -0.67 13.06 -2.64
C HIS A 105 -0.03 14.00 -1.62
N ASP A 106 -0.85 14.51 -0.70
CA ASP A 106 -0.35 15.17 0.50
C ASP A 106 0.15 14.14 1.53
N ALA A 107 0.71 14.60 2.65
CA ALA A 107 1.24 13.69 3.67
C ALA A 107 0.15 13.02 4.52
N ASP A 108 -1.07 13.57 4.51
CA ASP A 108 -2.22 13.02 5.23
C ASP A 108 -2.95 11.95 4.40
N ASP A 109 -2.75 11.98 3.10
CA ASP A 109 -3.05 10.95 2.13
C ASP A 109 -2.15 9.71 2.31
N ASP A 110 -2.73 8.51 2.15
CA ASP A 110 -2.02 7.22 2.20
C ASP A 110 -1.20 6.95 3.47
N ARG A 111 -1.51 7.59 4.61
CA ARG A 111 -0.70 7.47 5.84
C ARG A 111 -0.35 6.03 6.25
N ALA A 112 -1.27 5.08 6.05
CA ALA A 112 -1.01 3.67 6.32
C ALA A 112 -0.04 3.04 5.32
N GLU A 113 -0.31 3.14 4.01
CA GLU A 113 0.58 2.63 2.95
C GLU A 113 1.95 3.32 2.97
N ARG A 114 2.01 4.60 3.31
CA ARG A 114 3.26 5.33 3.49
C ARG A 114 4.04 4.79 4.68
N ALA A 115 3.40 4.54 5.82
CA ALA A 115 4.06 3.94 6.97
C ALA A 115 4.57 2.53 6.67
N GLU A 116 3.80 1.73 5.92
CA GLU A 116 4.21 0.43 5.40
C GLU A 116 5.45 0.55 4.50
N LEU A 117 5.40 1.42 3.48
CA LEU A 117 6.51 1.65 2.55
C LEU A 117 7.79 2.04 3.28
N LEU A 118 7.70 2.94 4.28
CA LEU A 118 8.88 3.38 5.03
C LEU A 118 9.55 2.25 5.83
N GLN A 119 8.77 1.28 6.33
CA GLN A 119 9.34 0.09 6.97
C GLN A 119 9.97 -0.84 5.93
N LEU A 120 9.33 -1.05 4.79
CA LEU A 120 9.85 -1.91 3.72
C LEU A 120 11.14 -1.36 3.08
N ILE A 121 11.24 -0.04 2.92
CA ILE A 121 12.48 0.63 2.49
C ILE A 121 13.62 0.29 3.44
N GLY A 122 13.39 0.39 4.76
CA GLY A 122 14.38 0.05 5.76
C GLY A 122 14.72 -1.44 5.76
N PHE A 123 13.73 -2.32 5.59
CA PHE A 123 13.93 -3.76 5.52
C PHE A 123 14.76 -4.19 4.31
N LEU A 124 14.57 -3.53 3.16
CA LEU A 124 15.26 -3.83 1.90
C LEU A 124 16.60 -3.09 1.73
N ASP A 125 16.96 -2.22 2.69
CA ASP A 125 18.10 -1.31 2.61
C ASP A 125 18.07 -0.42 1.35
N LEU A 126 16.88 0.06 0.98
CA LEU A 126 16.71 0.95 -0.17
C LEU A 126 17.13 2.37 0.18
N GLN A 127 17.83 3.04 -0.74
CA GLN A 127 18.28 4.40 -0.51
C GLN A 127 17.14 5.42 -0.69
N ARG A 128 16.53 5.82 0.43
CA ARG A 128 15.63 6.97 0.48
C ARG A 128 16.40 8.29 0.43
N VAL A 129 15.89 9.27 -0.31
CA VAL A 129 16.43 10.64 -0.39
C VAL A 129 15.38 11.67 0.02
N ASP A 130 15.84 12.88 0.34
CA ASP A 130 14.95 14.02 0.56
C ASP A 130 14.28 14.42 -0.76
N ALA A 131 12.99 14.78 -0.66
CA ALA A 131 12.24 15.26 -1.81
C ALA A 131 12.80 16.62 -2.29
N PRO A 132 12.90 16.86 -3.61
CA PRO A 132 13.37 18.13 -4.13
C PRO A 132 12.38 19.27 -3.82
N ALA A 133 12.86 20.52 -3.91
CA ALA A 133 12.01 21.67 -3.72
C ALA A 133 10.85 21.69 -4.74
N GLY A 134 9.61 21.77 -4.25
CA GLY A 134 8.41 21.77 -5.08
C GLY A 134 7.73 20.40 -5.22
N ALA A 135 8.31 19.34 -4.68
CA ALA A 135 7.65 18.04 -4.53
C ALA A 135 6.40 18.13 -3.64
N ALA A 136 5.40 17.29 -3.89
CA ALA A 136 4.25 17.19 -3.01
C ALA A 136 4.66 16.62 -1.64
N GLY A 137 4.00 17.06 -0.58
CA GLY A 137 4.40 16.75 0.80
C GLY A 137 4.32 15.26 1.16
N GLY A 138 3.50 14.49 0.45
CA GLY A 138 3.34 13.04 0.66
C GLY A 138 4.43 12.20 -0.02
N GLU A 139 5.16 12.77 -0.97
CA GLU A 139 6.08 12.01 -1.83
C GLU A 139 7.18 11.30 -1.04
N VAL A 140 7.51 10.09 -1.47
CA VAL A 140 8.67 9.34 -0.99
C VAL A 140 9.57 9.04 -2.18
N TRP A 141 10.82 9.49 -2.09
CA TRP A 141 11.82 9.37 -3.15
C TRP A 141 12.82 8.29 -2.79
N VAL A 142 12.93 7.29 -3.65
CA VAL A 142 13.84 6.15 -3.48
C VAL A 142 14.72 6.05 -4.72
N ARG A 143 16.03 5.95 -4.55
CA ARG A 143 16.94 5.73 -5.68
C ARG A 143 16.58 4.44 -6.40
N THR A 144 16.72 4.41 -7.72
CA THR A 144 16.55 3.20 -8.51
C THR A 144 17.42 2.06 -7.98
N ASP A 145 16.86 0.85 -7.96
CA ASP A 145 17.49 -0.36 -7.44
C ASP A 145 17.24 -1.50 -8.43
N PRO A 146 18.30 -2.19 -8.92
CA PRO A 146 18.16 -3.26 -9.91
C PRO A 146 17.19 -4.38 -9.51
N ARG A 147 16.98 -4.61 -8.21
CA ARG A 147 16.02 -5.60 -7.71
C ARG A 147 14.58 -5.18 -8.01
N LEU A 148 14.28 -3.88 -7.89
CA LEU A 148 12.97 -3.33 -8.23
C LEU A 148 12.78 -3.28 -9.76
N ASP A 149 13.85 -2.96 -10.51
CA ASP A 149 13.82 -2.93 -11.98
C ASP A 149 13.49 -4.33 -12.55
N ALA A 150 14.11 -5.37 -11.98
CA ALA A 150 13.92 -6.75 -12.41
C ALA A 150 12.49 -7.27 -12.17
N GLU A 151 11.86 -6.89 -11.06
CA GLU A 151 10.45 -7.23 -10.80
C GLU A 151 9.48 -6.38 -11.63
N SER A 152 9.79 -5.10 -11.85
CA SER A 152 9.00 -4.24 -12.75
C SER A 152 8.94 -4.79 -14.19
N ALA A 153 10.06 -5.34 -14.68
CA ALA A 153 10.12 -6.02 -15.98
C ALA A 153 9.30 -7.32 -16.06
N ARG A 154 8.83 -7.86 -14.92
CA ARG A 154 7.91 -9.01 -14.87
C ARG A 154 6.44 -8.60 -14.83
N TRP A 155 6.14 -7.32 -14.61
CA TRP A 155 4.78 -6.78 -14.53
C TRP A 155 4.33 -6.14 -15.85
N SER A 156 5.24 -5.89 -16.80
CA SER A 156 4.93 -5.53 -18.19
C SER A 156 4.51 -6.73 -19.03
#